data_AF-A0A3P6UMZ4-F1
#
_entry.id   AF-A0A3P6UMZ4-F1
#
_cell.length_a   1.000
_cell.length_b   1.000
_cell.length_c   1.000
_cell.angle_alpha   90.00
_cell.angle_beta   90.00
_cell.angle_gamma   90.00
#
_symmetry.space_group_name_H-M   'P 1'
#
loop_
_entity.id
_entity.type
_entity.pdbx_description
1 polymer ?
#
loop_
_entity_poly.entity_id
_entity_poly.type
_entity_poly.pdbx_seq_one_letter_code
_entity_poly.pdbx_strand_id
1 'polypeptide(L)'
;MISHMAALRHARWFEENASNPTIKILIRIMKDIRNRFDQLKDLSVWNIELISHYAVVNTASQQPLSASQAFRRFFQLLAAGLLLPTSPALSDPCEQARRIHQSLTYEQMDQLCSSSQTLLRIICHGGYKHVLGLETSKSGLVTDMTFWGDVIVTPLEAAYVDKVMEPMYEDEISGEKADEAKTDNMDTQI
;
A
#
# COMPACT_ATOMS: atom_id res chain seq x y z
N MET A 1 -23.59 9.83 12.24
CA MET A 1 -24.40 8.71 12.81
C MET A 1 -23.91 7.34 12.34
N ILE A 2 -23.68 7.10 11.04
CA ILE A 2 -23.26 5.80 10.48
C ILE A 2 -21.88 5.32 11.01
N SER A 3 -20.90 6.22 11.14
CA SER A 3 -19.56 5.87 11.67
C SER A 3 -19.57 5.35 13.11
N HIS A 4 -20.52 5.78 13.95
CA HIS A 4 -20.63 5.28 15.33
C HIS A 4 -21.11 3.83 15.38
N MET A 5 -21.98 3.45 14.44
CA MET A 5 -22.46 2.07 14.33
C MET A 5 -21.37 1.13 13.82
N ALA A 6 -20.52 1.58 12.89
CA ALA A 6 -19.37 0.82 12.42
C ALA A 6 -18.35 0.57 13.55
N ALA A 7 -18.00 1.61 14.31
CA ALA A 7 -17.08 1.48 15.44
C ALA A 7 -17.58 0.49 16.51
N LEU A 8 -18.90 0.46 16.79
CA LEU A 8 -19.50 -0.52 17.69
C LEU A 8 -19.37 -1.95 17.15
N ARG A 9 -19.60 -2.16 15.85
CA ARG A 9 -19.41 -3.48 15.22
C ARG A 9 -17.95 -3.94 15.30
N HIS A 10 -17.01 -3.04 15.01
CA HIS A 10 -15.57 -3.32 15.08
C HIS A 10 -15.15 -3.67 16.50
N ALA A 11 -15.61 -2.90 17.50
CA ALA A 11 -15.31 -3.15 18.91
C ALA A 11 -15.82 -4.52 19.36
N ARG A 12 -17.06 -4.87 18.99
CA ARG A 12 -17.65 -6.18 19.29
C ARG A 12 -16.88 -7.31 18.62
N TRP A 13 -16.57 -7.18 17.33
CA TRP A 13 -15.78 -8.18 16.61
C TRP A 13 -14.40 -8.36 17.27
N PHE A 14 -13.75 -7.26 17.66
CA PHE A 14 -12.44 -7.30 18.30
C PHE A 14 -12.46 -7.98 19.66
N GLU A 15 -13.50 -7.74 20.47
CA GLU A 15 -13.70 -8.41 21.75
C GLU A 15 -13.85 -9.93 21.56
N GLU A 16 -14.65 -10.36 20.58
CA GLU A 16 -14.93 -11.76 20.29
C GLU A 16 -13.73 -12.50 19.66
N ASN A 17 -12.89 -11.82 18.86
CA ASN A 17 -11.88 -12.46 18.00
C ASN A 17 -10.41 -12.16 18.37
N ALA A 18 -10.12 -11.07 19.08
CA ALA A 18 -8.75 -10.63 19.38
C ALA A 18 -8.36 -10.79 20.86
N SER A 19 -8.72 -11.94 21.45
CA SER A 19 -8.41 -12.27 22.86
C SER A 19 -6.91 -12.43 23.12
N ASN A 20 -6.14 -12.90 22.12
CA ASN A 20 -4.71 -13.13 22.23
C ASN A 20 -3.92 -11.82 22.49
N PRO A 21 -3.09 -11.73 23.53
CA PRO A 21 -2.37 -10.51 23.88
C PRO A 21 -1.37 -10.06 22.80
N THR A 22 -0.79 -10.98 22.03
CA THR A 22 0.14 -10.67 20.94
C THR A 22 -0.50 -9.78 19.88
N ILE A 23 -1.79 -9.99 19.58
CA ILE A 23 -2.54 -9.16 18.63
C ILE A 23 -2.57 -7.71 19.14
N LYS A 24 -2.91 -7.52 20.42
CA LYS A 24 -3.00 -6.19 21.04
C LYS A 24 -1.62 -5.51 21.13
N ILE A 25 -0.55 -6.27 21.32
CA ILE A 25 0.82 -5.74 21.31
C ILE A 25 1.18 -5.27 19.90
N LEU A 26 0.95 -6.11 18.89
CA LEU A 26 1.26 -5.78 17.49
C LEU A 26 0.49 -4.53 17.03
N ILE A 27 -0.79 -4.40 17.37
CA ILE A 27 -1.60 -3.23 17.03
C ILE A 27 -1.02 -1.94 17.61
N ARG A 28 -0.55 -1.97 18.86
CA ARG A 28 0.08 -0.79 19.50
C ARG A 28 1.37 -0.40 18.77
N ILE A 29 2.21 -1.38 18.47
CA ILE A 29 3.46 -1.17 17.71
C ILE A 29 3.15 -0.58 16.33
N MET A 30 2.18 -1.13 15.62
CA MET A 30 1.84 -0.67 14.27
C MET A 30 1.17 0.71 14.27
N LYS A 31 0.36 1.04 15.28
CA LYS A 31 -0.20 2.39 15.46
C LYS A 31 0.92 3.42 15.70
N ASP A 32 1.93 3.08 16.50
CA ASP A 32 3.10 3.93 16.72
C ASP A 32 3.91 4.13 15.43
N ILE A 33 4.25 3.04 14.73
CA ILE A 33 4.96 3.10 13.44
C ILE A 33 4.20 3.95 12.44
N ARG A 34 2.89 3.74 12.28
CA ARG A 34 2.04 4.55 11.40
C ARG A 34 2.16 6.05 11.69
N ASN A 35 2.28 6.44 12.96
CA ASN A 35 2.39 7.85 13.32
C ASN A 35 3.79 8.43 13.06
N ARG A 36 4.83 7.58 12.97
CA ARG A 36 6.21 8.01 12.69
C ARG A 36 6.56 8.01 11.21
N PHE A 37 5.90 7.18 10.40
CA PHE A 37 6.10 7.11 8.96
C PHE A 37 4.91 7.71 8.23
N ASP A 38 5.05 8.90 7.66
CA ASP A 38 3.99 9.56 6.90
C ASP A 38 3.48 8.69 5.73
N GLN A 39 4.34 7.85 5.17
CA GLN A 39 4.00 6.93 4.09
C GLN A 39 3.02 5.82 4.50
N LEU A 40 2.83 5.61 5.81
CA LEU A 40 1.89 4.62 6.35
C LEU A 40 0.60 5.25 6.88
N LYS A 41 0.43 6.57 6.74
CA LYS A 41 -0.67 7.33 7.36
C LYS A 41 -2.04 6.95 6.84
N ASP A 42 -2.14 6.54 5.58
CA ASP A 42 -3.41 6.10 4.96
C ASP A 42 -3.87 4.74 5.47
N LEU A 43 -3.02 3.99 6.17
CA LEU A 43 -3.42 2.75 6.81
C LEU A 43 -4.41 3.06 7.93
N SER A 44 -5.70 2.72 7.76
CA SER A 44 -6.69 3.02 8.79
C SER A 44 -6.44 2.21 10.06
N VAL A 45 -6.96 2.68 11.19
CA VAL A 45 -6.92 1.94 12.47
C VAL A 45 -7.51 0.54 12.31
N TRP A 46 -8.60 0.43 11.56
CA TRP A 46 -9.25 -0.85 11.29
C TRP A 46 -8.39 -1.78 10.42
N ASN A 47 -7.68 -1.24 9.41
CA ASN A 47 -6.70 -2.03 8.66
C ASN A 47 -5.62 -2.60 9.58
N ILE A 48 -5.07 -1.79 10.49
CA ILE A 48 -4.06 -2.25 11.44
C ILE A 48 -4.61 -3.40 12.30
N GLU A 49 -5.83 -3.26 12.82
CA GLU A 49 -6.46 -4.25 13.70
C GLU A 49 -6.68 -5.59 12.99
N LEU A 50 -7.27 -5.57 11.79
CA LEU A 50 -7.54 -6.77 11.01
C LEU A 50 -6.27 -7.45 10.49
N ILE A 51 -5.31 -6.69 9.94
CA ILE A 51 -4.05 -7.24 9.44
C ILE A 51 -3.23 -7.81 10.61
N SER A 52 -3.25 -7.18 11.78
CA SER A 52 -2.57 -7.70 12.98
C SER A 52 -3.20 -9.01 13.46
N HIS A 53 -4.53 -9.07 13.53
CA HIS A 53 -5.24 -10.32 13.86
C HIS A 53 -4.88 -11.43 12.86
N TYR A 54 -4.97 -11.14 11.56
CA TYR A 54 -4.64 -12.09 10.50
C TYR A 54 -3.18 -12.56 10.55
N ALA A 55 -2.23 -11.65 10.78
CA ALA A 55 -0.82 -11.96 10.88
C ALA A 55 -0.53 -12.91 12.05
N VAL A 56 -1.22 -12.75 13.19
CA VAL A 56 -1.00 -13.60 14.37
C VAL A 56 -1.69 -14.95 14.26
N VAL A 57 -2.97 -14.97 13.87
CA VAL A 57 -3.85 -16.15 14.05
C VAL A 57 -3.89 -17.03 12.80
N ASN A 58 -3.89 -16.45 11.60
CA ASN A 58 -4.04 -17.23 10.38
C ASN A 58 -2.72 -17.92 10.00
N THR A 59 -2.36 -19.02 10.65
CA THR A 59 -1.11 -19.76 10.43
C THR A 59 -1.39 -21.19 10.00
N ALA A 60 -0.46 -21.80 9.25
CA ALA A 60 -0.60 -23.19 8.82
C ALA A 60 -0.65 -24.17 10.00
N SER A 61 0.06 -23.85 11.09
CA SER A 61 0.10 -24.66 12.31
C SER A 61 -1.10 -24.44 13.24
N GLN A 62 -1.99 -23.50 12.94
CA GLN A 62 -3.09 -23.06 13.81
C GLN A 62 -2.61 -22.59 15.20
N GLN A 63 -1.33 -22.28 15.34
CA GLN A 63 -0.75 -21.72 16.56
C GLN A 63 -0.46 -20.22 16.34
N PRO A 64 -0.81 -19.36 17.31
CA PRO A 64 -0.51 -17.94 17.22
C PRO A 64 0.99 -17.67 17.10
N LEU A 65 1.38 -16.76 16.21
CA LEU A 65 2.77 -16.31 16.10
C LEU A 65 3.20 -15.51 17.33
N SER A 66 4.50 -15.50 17.60
CA SER A 66 5.09 -14.57 18.58
C SER A 66 5.04 -13.13 18.07
N ALA A 67 5.20 -12.15 18.96
CA ALA A 67 5.15 -10.73 18.59
C ALA A 67 6.22 -10.36 17.52
N SER A 68 7.43 -10.92 17.62
CA SER A 68 8.50 -10.67 16.65
C SER A 68 8.21 -11.28 15.28
N GLN A 69 7.68 -12.50 15.25
CA GLN A 69 7.27 -13.17 14.01
C GLN A 69 6.10 -12.45 13.36
N ALA A 70 5.09 -12.08 14.15
CA ALA A 70 3.91 -11.37 13.67
C ALA A 70 4.24 -9.96 13.16
N PHE A 71 5.17 -9.26 13.82
CA PHE A 71 5.70 -7.97 13.38
C PHE A 71 6.33 -8.06 11.99
N ARG A 72 7.26 -9.00 11.78
CA ARG A 72 7.85 -9.22 10.45
C ARG A 72 6.79 -9.62 9.43
N ARG A 73 5.87 -10.51 9.81
CA ARG A 73 4.79 -10.98 8.94
C ARG A 73 3.84 -9.87 8.51
N PHE A 74 3.54 -8.91 9.38
CA PHE A 74 2.72 -7.75 9.04
C PHE A 74 3.29 -7.00 7.84
N PHE A 75 4.60 -6.70 7.87
CA PHE A 75 5.28 -6.06 6.74
C PHE A 75 5.39 -6.98 5.52
N GLN A 76 5.57 -8.29 5.69
CA GLN A 76 5.56 -9.24 4.58
C GLN A 76 4.22 -9.24 3.83
N LEU A 77 3.10 -9.20 4.56
CA LEU A 77 1.77 -9.16 3.96
C LEU A 77 1.56 -7.87 3.16
N LEU A 78 1.92 -6.72 3.72
CA LEU A 78 1.83 -5.44 3.01
C LEU A 78 2.76 -5.39 1.80
N ALA A 79 4.00 -5.83 1.96
CA ALA A 79 5.01 -5.84 0.89
C ALA A 79 4.65 -6.80 -0.25
N ALA A 80 3.94 -7.89 0.04
CA ALA A 80 3.40 -8.82 -0.95
C ALA A 80 2.13 -8.29 -1.65
N GLY A 81 1.73 -7.05 -1.37
CA GLY A 81 0.61 -6.41 -2.05
C GLY A 81 -0.77 -6.76 -1.49
N LEU A 82 -0.88 -7.11 -0.18
CA LEU A 82 -2.18 -7.42 0.43
C LEU A 82 -3.25 -6.33 0.17
N LEU A 83 -2.84 -5.07 0.07
CA LEU A 83 -3.72 -3.92 -0.16
C LEU A 83 -3.72 -3.40 -1.60
N LEU A 84 -2.97 -4.01 -2.52
CA LEU A 84 -2.92 -3.60 -3.92
C LEU A 84 -4.22 -3.93 -4.66
N PRO A 85 -4.47 -3.28 -5.83
CA PRO A 85 -5.59 -3.62 -6.70
C PRO A 85 -5.58 -5.11 -7.04
N THR A 86 -6.77 -5.71 -7.20
CA THR A 86 -6.95 -7.14 -7.51
C THR A 86 -6.49 -8.14 -6.45
N SER A 87 -5.84 -7.69 -5.38
CA SER A 87 -5.56 -8.53 -4.22
C SER A 87 -6.88 -9.11 -3.68
N PRO A 88 -6.94 -10.41 -3.34
CA PRO A 88 -8.12 -10.96 -2.68
C PRO A 88 -8.42 -10.19 -1.39
N ALA A 89 -7.38 -9.63 -0.76
CA ALA A 89 -7.38 -8.86 0.48
C ALA A 89 -8.22 -9.48 1.61
N LEU A 90 -8.22 -8.82 2.77
CA LEU A 90 -9.11 -9.23 3.84
C LEU A 90 -10.49 -8.64 3.59
N SER A 91 -11.50 -9.49 3.66
CA SER A 91 -12.89 -9.04 3.77
C SER A 91 -13.11 -8.45 5.16
N ASP A 92 -13.87 -7.36 5.21
CA ASP A 92 -14.31 -6.77 6.46
C ASP A 92 -15.36 -7.70 7.11
N PRO A 93 -15.11 -8.25 8.31
CA PRO A 93 -16.08 -9.12 8.98
C PRO A 93 -17.31 -8.37 9.50
N CYS A 94 -17.28 -7.03 9.55
CA CYS A 94 -18.33 -6.17 10.06
C CYS A 94 -19.22 -5.56 8.97
N GLU A 95 -18.89 -5.76 7.69
CA GLU A 95 -19.59 -5.19 6.52
C GLU A 95 -19.79 -6.25 5.43
N GLN A 96 -20.92 -6.22 4.73
CA GLN A 96 -21.19 -7.19 3.67
C GLN A 96 -20.33 -6.93 2.44
N ALA A 97 -19.56 -7.94 2.01
CA ALA A 97 -18.77 -7.95 0.77
C ALA A 97 -17.79 -6.77 0.59
N ARG A 98 -17.40 -6.12 1.69
CA ARG A 98 -16.46 -5.00 1.68
C ARG A 98 -15.03 -5.51 1.90
N ARG A 99 -14.08 -5.08 1.08
CA ARG A 99 -12.64 -5.34 1.30
C ARG A 99 -12.03 -4.20 2.08
N ILE A 100 -11.06 -4.51 2.93
CA ILE A 100 -10.46 -3.51 3.83
C ILE A 100 -9.67 -2.40 3.11
N HIS A 101 -9.23 -2.62 1.87
CA HIS A 101 -8.48 -1.62 1.09
C HIS A 101 -9.37 -0.72 0.21
N GLN A 102 -10.69 -0.96 0.13
CA GLN A 102 -11.57 -0.28 -0.82
C GLN A 102 -11.68 1.24 -0.63
N SER A 103 -11.30 1.77 0.54
CA SER A 103 -11.28 3.21 0.80
C SER A 103 -9.98 3.90 0.37
N LEU A 104 -8.96 3.14 -0.05
CA LEU A 104 -7.67 3.67 -0.46
C LEU A 104 -7.69 4.02 -1.95
N THR A 105 -7.00 5.09 -2.33
CA THR A 105 -6.67 5.36 -3.74
C THR A 105 -5.56 4.43 -4.21
N TYR A 106 -5.39 4.27 -5.53
CA TYR A 106 -4.32 3.46 -6.08
C TYR A 106 -2.92 4.01 -5.74
N GLU A 107 -2.77 5.34 -5.69
CA GLU A 107 -1.56 6.00 -5.20
C GLU A 107 -1.25 5.62 -3.74
N GLN A 108 -2.25 5.68 -2.86
CA GLN A 108 -2.09 5.29 -1.45
C GLN A 108 -1.75 3.80 -1.30
N MET A 109 -2.38 2.93 -2.10
CA MET A 109 -2.08 1.50 -2.10
C MET A 109 -0.62 1.23 -2.50
N ASP A 110 -0.15 1.91 -3.54
CA ASP A 110 1.24 1.80 -4.01
C ASP A 110 2.23 2.31 -2.96
N GLN A 111 2.00 3.50 -2.41
CA GLN A 111 2.83 4.09 -1.35
C GLN A 111 2.94 3.18 -0.12
N LEU A 112 1.83 2.59 0.32
CA LEU A 112 1.82 1.63 1.44
C LEU A 112 2.64 0.38 1.11
N CYS A 113 2.54 -0.13 -0.13
CA CYS A 113 3.24 -1.33 -0.58
C CYS A 113 4.75 -1.09 -0.69
N SER A 114 5.18 -0.06 -1.43
CA SER A 114 6.58 0.29 -1.68
C SER A 114 7.32 0.65 -0.39
N SER A 115 6.67 1.38 0.51
CA SER A 115 7.21 1.69 1.84
C SER A 115 7.35 0.43 2.70
N SER A 116 6.37 -0.46 2.66
CA SER A 116 6.44 -1.74 3.39
C SER A 116 7.52 -2.67 2.83
N GLN A 117 7.72 -2.71 1.52
CA GLN A 117 8.81 -3.45 0.86
C GLN A 117 10.19 -2.92 1.28
N THR A 118 10.34 -1.60 1.42
CA THR A 118 11.58 -0.97 1.93
C THR A 118 11.82 -1.31 3.39
N LEU A 119 10.83 -1.10 4.25
CA LEU A 119 10.93 -1.42 5.68
C LEU A 119 11.18 -2.90 5.94
N LEU A 120 10.57 -3.80 5.16
CA LEU A 120 10.80 -5.24 5.28
C LEU A 120 12.26 -5.62 5.00
N ARG A 121 12.88 -5.04 3.96
CA ARG A 121 14.30 -5.27 3.66
C ARG A 121 15.18 -4.81 4.83
N ILE A 122 14.90 -3.62 5.37
CA ILE A 122 15.60 -3.10 6.56
C ILE A 122 15.46 -4.05 7.76
N ILE A 123 14.25 -4.55 8.04
CA ILE A 123 13.98 -5.50 9.13
C ILE A 123 14.78 -6.79 8.92
N CYS A 124 14.86 -7.31 7.70
CA CYS A 124 15.60 -8.53 7.39
C CYS A 124 17.12 -8.37 7.56
N HIS A 125 17.65 -7.15 7.40
CA HIS A 125 19.07 -6.82 7.63
C HIS A 125 19.35 -6.29 9.04
N GLY A 126 18.47 -6.57 10.01
CA GLY A 126 18.69 -6.25 11.43
C GLY A 126 18.35 -4.82 11.84
N GLY A 127 17.81 -3.99 10.94
CA GLY A 127 17.42 -2.60 11.21
C GLY A 127 16.09 -2.42 11.93
N TYR A 128 15.55 -3.47 12.56
CA TYR A 128 14.24 -3.43 13.21
C TYR A 128 14.17 -2.41 14.35
N LYS A 129 15.28 -2.13 15.04
CA LYS A 129 15.31 -1.14 16.12
C LYS A 129 15.05 0.28 15.62
N HIS A 130 15.56 0.64 14.44
CA HIS A 130 15.27 1.91 13.80
C HIS A 130 13.82 1.99 13.33
N VAL A 131 13.29 0.90 12.77
CA VAL A 131 11.86 0.84 12.40
C VAL A 131 10.97 0.99 13.63
N LEU A 132 11.35 0.42 14.78
CA LEU A 132 10.65 0.58 16.07
C LEU A 132 10.90 1.94 16.74
N GLY A 133 11.77 2.80 16.20
CA GLY A 133 12.11 4.09 16.80
C GLY A 133 12.93 3.99 18.09
N LEU A 134 13.52 2.82 18.37
CA LEU A 134 14.40 2.59 19.52
C LEU A 134 15.81 3.13 19.27
N GLU A 135 16.22 3.21 18.00
CA GLU A 135 17.47 3.83 17.56
C GLU A 135 17.14 4.88 16.49
N THR A 136 17.69 6.08 16.64
CA THR A 136 17.42 7.23 15.74
C THR A 136 18.66 7.66 14.95
N SER A 137 19.72 6.85 14.96
CA SER A 137 20.99 7.15 14.27
C SER A 137 20.88 7.19 12.75
N LYS A 138 19.77 6.69 12.19
CA LYS A 138 19.45 6.75 10.76
C LYS A 138 18.05 7.34 10.60
N SER A 139 17.94 8.43 9.87
CA SER A 139 16.68 9.02 9.43
C SER A 139 16.34 8.57 8.01
N GLY A 140 15.15 8.92 7.52
CA GLY A 140 14.80 8.72 6.11
C GLY A 140 14.75 7.25 5.66
N LEU A 141 14.38 6.31 6.53
CA LEU A 141 14.45 4.87 6.22
C LEU A 141 13.69 4.44 4.96
N VAL A 142 12.70 5.23 4.54
CA VAL A 142 11.88 4.97 3.34
C VAL A 142 12.07 6.01 2.24
N THR A 143 12.96 6.99 2.44
CA THR A 143 13.23 8.09 1.47
C THR A 143 14.67 8.09 0.98
N ASP A 144 15.61 7.73 1.85
CA ASP A 144 17.04 7.82 1.59
C ASP A 144 17.66 6.42 1.50
N MET A 145 18.76 6.30 0.75
CA MET A 145 19.56 5.08 0.76
C MET A 145 20.15 4.85 2.15
N THR A 146 19.99 3.65 2.69
CA THR A 146 20.49 3.29 4.03
C THR A 146 21.45 2.11 3.97
N PHE A 147 22.46 2.12 4.84
CA PHE A 147 23.51 1.09 4.90
C PHE A 147 23.28 0.19 6.11
N TRP A 148 23.22 -1.12 5.92
CA TRP A 148 22.99 -2.13 6.97
C TRP A 148 24.06 -3.20 6.92
N GLY A 149 25.16 -2.98 7.65
CA GLY A 149 26.38 -3.76 7.44
C GLY A 149 26.91 -3.51 6.03
N ASP A 150 27.11 -4.59 5.27
CA ASP A 150 27.57 -4.54 3.88
C ASP A 150 26.43 -4.40 2.86
N VAL A 151 25.18 -4.28 3.32
CA VAL A 151 24.00 -4.20 2.45
C VAL A 151 23.51 -2.76 2.33
N ILE A 152 23.36 -2.29 1.09
CA ILE A 152 22.72 -1.01 0.78
C ILE A 152 21.24 -1.28 0.48
N VAL A 153 20.35 -0.60 1.19
CA VAL A 153 18.91 -0.63 0.94
C VAL A 153 18.51 0.69 0.28
N THR A 154 18.20 0.62 -1.01
CA THR A 154 17.61 1.72 -1.77
C THR A 154 16.09 1.67 -1.64
N PRO A 155 15.42 2.75 -1.20
CA PRO A 155 13.96 2.84 -1.19
C PRO A 155 13.35 2.58 -2.56
N LEU A 156 12.12 2.07 -2.60
CA LEU A 156 11.39 1.94 -3.86
C LEU A 156 10.73 3.28 -4.22
N GLU A 157 10.74 3.57 -5.52
CA GLU A 157 10.00 4.68 -6.11
C GLU A 157 8.53 4.30 -6.30
N ALA A 158 7.68 5.30 -6.46
CA ALA A 158 6.26 5.08 -6.77
C ALA A 158 6.12 4.39 -8.13
N ALA A 159 5.33 3.31 -8.15
CA ALA A 159 4.97 2.60 -9.37
C ALA A 159 3.63 3.08 -9.95
N TYR A 160 2.77 3.71 -9.15
CA TYR A 160 1.51 4.29 -9.62
C TYR A 160 1.76 5.52 -10.51
N VAL A 161 1.10 5.54 -11.66
CA VAL A 161 1.10 6.68 -12.59
C VAL A 161 -0.34 6.95 -13.00
N ASP A 162 -0.78 8.21 -12.89
CA ASP A 162 -2.17 8.62 -13.15
C ASP A 162 -2.57 8.47 -14.63
N LYS A 163 -1.57 8.60 -15.52
CA LYS A 163 -1.73 8.43 -16.97
C LYS A 163 -1.44 6.99 -17.39
N VAL A 164 -2.47 6.16 -17.34
CA VAL A 164 -2.47 4.85 -17.98
C VAL A 164 -2.79 5.08 -19.47
N MET A 165 -1.82 4.82 -20.36
CA MET A 165 -2.00 4.72 -21.81
C MET A 165 -2.08 6.04 -22.59
N GLU A 166 -0.98 6.80 -22.63
CA GLU A 166 -0.68 7.48 -23.91
C GLU A 166 -0.17 6.39 -24.87
N PRO A 167 -0.75 6.22 -26.07
CA PRO A 167 -0.21 5.27 -27.05
C PRO A 167 1.25 5.62 -27.31
N MET A 168 2.12 4.60 -27.32
CA MET A 168 3.56 4.76 -27.58
C MET A 168 3.88 5.33 -28.98
N TYR A 169 2.86 5.49 -29.83
CA TYR A 169 2.96 6.09 -31.14
C TYR A 169 2.19 7.40 -31.12
N GLU A 170 2.91 8.51 -31.25
CA GLU A 170 2.33 9.74 -31.78
C GLU A 170 1.79 9.36 -33.17
N ASP A 171 0.49 9.57 -33.42
CA ASP A 171 -0.01 9.57 -34.78
C ASP A 171 0.76 10.69 -35.51
N GLU A 172 1.73 10.31 -36.33
CA GLU A 172 2.26 11.16 -37.40
C GLU A 172 1.07 11.46 -38.31
N ILE A 173 0.25 12.45 -37.95
CA ILE A 173 -0.67 13.11 -38.86
C ILE A 173 0.22 13.90 -39.82
N SER A 174 0.71 13.16 -40.82
CA SER A 174 1.01 13.56 -42.19
C SER A 174 1.12 15.07 -42.37
N GLY A 175 2.34 15.58 -42.21
CA GLY A 175 2.73 16.77 -42.95
C GLY A 175 2.87 16.41 -44.42
N GLU A 176 1.83 16.59 -45.23
CA GLU A 176 1.99 16.84 -46.66
C GLU A 176 1.03 17.93 -47.17
N LYS A 177 1.64 19.12 -47.27
CA LYS A 177 1.57 20.11 -48.36
C LYS A 177 0.32 20.98 -48.52
N ALA A 178 0.55 22.24 -48.16
CA ALA A 178 -0.06 23.40 -48.78
C ALA A 178 0.35 23.55 -50.26
N ASP A 179 -0.58 24.15 -51.01
CA ASP A 179 -0.45 24.94 -52.25
C ASP A 179 -0.02 24.29 -53.58
N GLU A 180 -0.97 24.29 -54.54
CA GLU A 180 -0.92 24.90 -55.89
C GLU A 180 -2.16 24.40 -56.68
N ALA A 181 -2.85 25.11 -57.57
CA ALA A 181 -3.00 26.51 -57.94
C ALA A 181 -4.25 26.56 -58.86
N LYS A 182 -4.89 27.72 -58.93
CA LYS A 182 -6.07 28.04 -59.77
C LYS A 182 -5.85 27.74 -61.26
N THR A 183 -6.93 27.35 -61.96
CA THR A 183 -7.28 27.63 -63.38
C THR A 183 -8.58 26.86 -63.67
N ASP A 184 -9.54 27.24 -64.50
CA ASP A 184 -10.02 28.51 -65.03
C ASP A 184 -11.40 28.17 -65.65
N ASN A 185 -12.38 29.07 -65.50
CA ASN A 185 -13.52 29.36 -66.39
C ASN A 185 -14.38 28.30 -67.15
N MET A 186 -15.70 28.55 -67.05
CA MET A 186 -16.80 28.55 -68.05
C MET A 186 -17.59 27.27 -68.42
N ASP A 187 -18.92 27.41 -68.19
CA ASP A 187 -20.10 27.05 -69.03
C ASP A 187 -20.12 25.69 -69.79
N THR A 188 -21.17 24.88 -69.75
CA THR A 188 -22.52 25.19 -70.29
C THR A 188 -23.53 24.10 -69.91
N GLN A 189 -24.81 24.51 -69.86
CA GLN A 189 -26.02 23.67 -69.83
C GLN A 189 -26.08 22.68 -71.02
N ILE A 190 -26.62 21.47 -70.79
CA ILE A 190 -27.82 20.90 -71.44
C ILE A 190 -28.52 19.98 -70.43
#